data_AF-K5WBA8-F1
#
_entry.id   AF-K5WBA8-F1
#
_cell.length_a   1.000
_cell.length_b   1.000
_cell.length_c   1.000
_cell.angle_alpha   90.00
_cell.angle_beta   90.00
_cell.angle_gamma   90.00
#
_symmetry.space_group_name_H-M   'P 1'
#
loop_
_entity.id
_entity.type
_entity.pdbx_description
1 polymer ?
#
loop_
_entity_poly.entity_id
_entity_poly.type
_entity_poly.pdbx_seq_one_letter_code
_entity_poly.pdbx_strand_id
1 'polypeptide(L)'
;MDGGRQHVGKADRYHFRIPMVKLCLEIKAELENVTDLAPASDKVTFEYFFQVKCNSCHEVHPKFVGVNREDKTEVSGGKNATANFVWRCGWCKRESSAKFDEKSPTIPYSADANGQFAPILTIECRGLEFVGFDPRGIWRCVGLESGTTFPEVDLSDGEWVDYDEKTELPVGVSAIESRWRRA
;
A
#
# COMPACT_ATOMS: atom_id res chain seq x y z
N MET A 1 -41.29 -53.12 -5.49
CA MET A 1 -40.20 -52.98 -4.51
C MET A 1 -38.91 -53.21 -5.25
N ASP A 2 -38.22 -52.16 -5.68
CA ASP A 2 -36.84 -51.92 -5.26
C ASP A 2 -36.41 -50.53 -5.69
N GLY A 3 -35.83 -49.80 -4.74
CA GLY A 3 -35.61 -48.36 -4.79
C GLY A 3 -34.43 -47.98 -5.67
N GLY A 4 -34.69 -47.11 -6.64
CA GLY A 4 -33.66 -46.40 -7.37
C GLY A 4 -32.86 -45.49 -6.43
N ARG A 5 -31.59 -45.85 -6.18
CA ARG A 5 -30.63 -44.99 -5.49
C ARG A 5 -29.90 -44.16 -6.55
N GLN A 6 -30.47 -43.02 -6.91
CA GLN A 6 -29.76 -42.02 -7.70
C GLN A 6 -28.64 -41.41 -6.84
N HIS A 7 -27.40 -41.58 -7.31
CA HIS A 7 -26.24 -40.86 -6.82
C HIS A 7 -26.46 -39.36 -7.03
N VAL A 8 -26.66 -38.62 -5.95
CA VAL A 8 -26.56 -37.15 -5.96
C VAL A 8 -25.08 -36.83 -6.14
N GLY A 9 -24.72 -36.41 -7.36
CA GLY A 9 -23.40 -35.88 -7.66
C GLY A 9 -23.09 -34.71 -6.75
N LYS A 10 -21.95 -34.77 -6.05
CA LYS A 10 -21.38 -33.62 -5.34
C LYS A 10 -21.18 -32.52 -6.38
N ALA A 11 -21.88 -31.39 -6.22
CA ALA A 11 -21.62 -30.21 -7.01
C ALA A 11 -20.14 -29.85 -6.86
N ASP A 12 -19.39 -29.99 -7.95
CA ASP A 12 -18.03 -29.49 -8.04
C ASP A 12 -18.04 -28.00 -7.71
N ARG A 13 -17.43 -27.67 -6.57
CA ARG A 13 -17.17 -26.30 -6.17
C ARG A 13 -16.18 -25.72 -7.16
N TYR A 14 -16.70 -25.13 -8.24
CA TYR A 14 -15.96 -24.26 -9.13
C TYR A 14 -15.19 -23.27 -8.26
N HIS A 15 -13.88 -23.50 -8.11
CA HIS A 15 -12.97 -22.52 -7.56
C HIS A 15 -12.94 -21.37 -8.56
N PHE A 16 -13.85 -20.41 -8.40
CA PHE A 16 -13.73 -19.11 -9.02
C PHE A 16 -12.39 -18.53 -8.57
N ARG A 17 -11.36 -18.68 -9.40
CA ARG A 17 -10.07 -18.04 -9.20
C ARG A 17 -10.31 -16.54 -9.34
N ILE A 18 -10.41 -15.84 -8.21
CA ILE A 18 -10.50 -14.38 -8.19
C ILE A 18 -9.23 -13.87 -8.92
N PRO A 19 -9.37 -13.09 -10.01
CA PRO A 19 -8.23 -12.60 -10.75
C PRO A 19 -7.36 -11.74 -9.85
N MET A 20 -6.05 -11.94 -9.94
CA MET A 20 -5.06 -11.09 -9.27
C MET A 20 -4.98 -9.77 -10.01
N VAL A 21 -4.97 -8.67 -9.26
CA VAL A 21 -4.72 -7.33 -9.81
C VAL A 21 -3.47 -6.78 -9.15
N LYS A 22 -2.53 -6.28 -9.95
CA LYS A 22 -1.41 -5.49 -9.45
C LYS A 22 -1.81 -4.03 -9.44
N LEU A 23 -1.65 -3.38 -8.30
CA LEU A 23 -1.86 -1.95 -8.15
C LEU A 23 -0.53 -1.28 -7.81
N CYS A 24 -0.25 -0.16 -8.47
CA CYS A 24 0.87 0.71 -8.17
C CYS A 24 0.35 1.97 -7.46
N LEU A 25 0.89 2.24 -6.28
CA LEU A 25 0.70 3.52 -5.61
C LEU A 25 1.70 4.51 -6.20
N GLU A 26 1.19 5.65 -6.66
CA GLU A 26 2.00 6.79 -7.03
C GLU A 26 1.71 7.95 -6.09
N ILE A 27 2.75 8.70 -5.77
CA ILE A 27 2.61 9.98 -5.07
C ILE A 27 3.13 11.10 -5.95
N LYS A 28 2.65 12.30 -5.67
CA LYS A 28 3.18 13.57 -6.14
C LYS A 28 3.37 14.44 -4.91
N ALA A 29 4.47 15.15 -4.83
CA ALA A 29 4.75 16.15 -3.80
C ALA A 29 5.63 17.25 -4.38
N GLU A 30 5.62 18.41 -3.74
CA GLU A 30 6.58 19.48 -3.97
C GLU A 30 7.74 19.35 -2.96
N LEU A 31 8.95 19.19 -3.49
CA LEU A 31 10.20 19.07 -2.74
C LEU A 31 10.98 20.37 -2.83
N GLU A 32 11.42 20.88 -1.69
CA GLU A 32 12.30 22.04 -1.56
C GLU A 32 13.65 21.58 -0.99
N ASN A 33 14.71 21.67 -1.80
CA ASN A 33 16.10 21.33 -1.43
C ASN A 33 16.31 19.93 -0.84
N VAL A 34 15.38 18.99 -1.07
CA VAL A 34 15.47 17.58 -0.65
C VAL A 34 15.17 16.62 -1.80
N THR A 35 15.57 15.37 -1.61
CA THR A 35 15.32 14.24 -2.50
C THR A 35 15.11 12.96 -1.70
N ASP A 36 14.81 11.87 -2.39
CA ASP A 36 14.70 10.52 -1.85
C ASP A 36 13.74 10.41 -0.65
N LEU A 37 12.58 11.07 -0.75
CA LEU A 37 11.51 10.95 0.23
C LEU A 37 11.01 9.50 0.24
N ALA A 38 11.16 8.83 1.38
CA ALA A 38 10.81 7.43 1.54
C ALA A 38 10.31 7.16 2.97
N PRO A 39 9.52 6.09 3.17
CA PRO A 39 9.16 5.62 4.50
C PRO A 39 10.40 5.41 5.37
N ALA A 40 10.40 5.92 6.61
CA ALA A 40 11.46 5.63 7.56
C ALA A 40 11.33 4.17 8.02
N SER A 41 12.40 3.39 7.87
CA SER A 41 12.38 1.93 8.14
C SER A 41 13.55 1.47 9.01
N ASP A 42 14.26 2.39 9.65
CA ASP A 42 15.50 2.12 10.39
C ASP A 42 15.24 1.63 11.83
N LYS A 43 14.07 1.93 12.41
CA LYS A 43 13.76 1.58 13.81
C LYS A 43 12.46 0.81 14.02
N VAL A 44 11.45 1.00 13.16
CA VAL A 44 10.12 0.39 13.27
C VAL A 44 9.60 0.06 11.88
N THR A 45 8.83 -1.03 11.77
CA THR A 45 8.11 -1.39 10.57
C THR A 45 7.18 -0.24 10.14
N PHE A 46 7.36 0.29 8.94
CA PHE A 46 6.49 1.35 8.44
C PHE A 46 5.10 0.79 8.07
N GLU A 47 4.06 1.43 8.60
CA GLU A 47 2.66 1.07 8.37
C GLU A 47 2.05 1.97 7.29
N TYR A 48 1.64 1.38 6.16
CA TYR A 48 0.94 2.14 5.14
C TYR A 48 -0.56 2.14 5.42
N PHE A 49 -1.19 3.30 5.36
CA PHE A 49 -2.62 3.44 5.63
C PHE A 49 -3.40 3.56 4.32
N PHE A 50 -4.16 2.51 3.98
CA PHE A 50 -4.92 2.44 2.72
C PHE A 50 -6.42 2.42 2.94
N GLN A 51 -7.17 3.06 2.04
CA GLN A 51 -8.61 2.90 1.96
C GLN A 51 -8.94 1.72 1.06
N VAL A 52 -9.72 0.77 1.58
CA VAL A 52 -10.00 -0.51 0.90
C VAL A 52 -11.42 -0.53 0.35
N LYS A 53 -11.58 -1.00 -0.88
CA LYS A 53 -12.87 -1.29 -1.50
C LYS A 53 -12.98 -2.77 -1.81
N CYS A 54 -14.13 -3.35 -1.46
CA CYS A 54 -14.42 -4.75 -1.75
C CYS A 54 -14.82 -4.91 -3.23
N ASN A 55 -14.15 -5.80 -3.97
CA ASN A 55 -14.52 -6.04 -5.38
C ASN A 55 -15.82 -6.84 -5.54
N SER A 56 -16.29 -7.43 -4.45
CA SER A 56 -17.46 -8.31 -4.44
C SER A 56 -18.79 -7.60 -4.24
N CYS A 57 -18.83 -6.61 -3.35
CA CYS A 57 -20.05 -5.84 -3.05
C CYS A 57 -19.84 -4.34 -3.18
N HIS A 58 -18.65 -3.90 -3.62
CA HIS A 58 -18.27 -2.51 -3.84
C HIS A 58 -18.30 -1.60 -2.61
N GLU A 59 -18.44 -2.18 -1.42
CA GLU A 59 -18.36 -1.45 -0.16
C GLU A 59 -16.93 -0.96 0.10
N VAL A 60 -16.81 0.32 0.47
CA VAL A 60 -15.55 0.94 0.90
C VAL A 60 -15.48 0.89 2.41
N HIS A 61 -14.37 0.40 2.97
CA HIS A 61 -14.19 0.39 4.40
C HIS A 61 -14.15 1.83 4.94
N PRO A 62 -14.91 2.16 6.02
CA PRO A 62 -15.06 3.54 6.48
C PRO A 62 -13.79 4.11 7.11
N LYS A 63 -12.80 3.26 7.43
CA LYS A 63 -11.51 3.66 7.99
C LYS A 63 -10.38 3.21 7.08
N PHE A 64 -9.29 3.98 7.06
CA PHE A 64 -8.02 3.49 6.55
C PHE A 64 -7.54 2.29 7.39
N VAL A 65 -6.96 1.31 6.72
CA VAL A 65 -6.39 0.11 7.35
C VAL A 65 -4.87 0.16 7.23
N GLY A 66 -4.18 -0.25 8.28
CA GLY A 66 -2.75 -0.48 8.23
C GLY A 66 -2.42 -1.71 7.38
N VAL A 67 -1.46 -1.56 6.48
CA VAL A 67 -0.76 -2.66 5.82
C VAL A 67 0.74 -2.39 5.85
N ASN A 68 1.55 -3.35 6.31
CA ASN A 68 3.01 -3.25 6.28
C ASN A 68 3.67 -4.41 5.52
N ARG A 69 4.96 -4.26 5.20
CA ARG A 69 5.71 -5.22 4.37
C ARG A 69 6.17 -6.47 5.12
N GLU A 70 6.14 -6.46 6.45
CA GLU A 70 6.72 -7.51 7.29
C GLU A 70 5.68 -8.54 7.73
N ASP A 71 4.49 -8.09 8.06
CA ASP A 71 3.40 -8.93 8.53
C ASP A 71 3.04 -10.00 7.50
N LYS A 72 2.79 -11.21 8.00
CA LYS A 72 2.37 -12.35 7.18
C LYS A 72 1.24 -13.07 7.90
N THR A 73 0.07 -13.08 7.28
CA THR A 73 -1.10 -13.82 7.75
C THR A 73 -1.47 -14.90 6.74
N GLU A 74 -1.90 -16.05 7.23
CA GLU A 74 -2.38 -17.15 6.39
C GLU A 74 -3.69 -16.78 5.67
N VAL A 75 -3.77 -17.12 4.39
CA VAL A 75 -4.96 -16.90 3.55
C VAL A 75 -5.75 -18.19 3.45
N SER A 76 -7.07 -18.10 3.59
CA SER A 76 -7.92 -19.29 3.48
C SER A 76 -7.88 -19.91 2.07
N GLY A 77 -7.88 -21.24 1.99
CA GLY A 77 -8.00 -21.97 0.73
C GLY A 77 -6.71 -22.15 -0.09
N GLY A 78 -5.57 -21.61 0.34
CA GLY A 78 -4.26 -21.88 -0.26
C GLY A 78 -3.38 -22.74 0.64
N LYS A 79 -2.77 -23.82 0.12
CA LYS A 79 -1.75 -24.56 0.88
C LYS A 79 -0.55 -23.62 1.12
N ASN A 80 -0.30 -23.27 2.37
CA ASN A 80 0.80 -22.39 2.80
C ASN A 80 0.81 -21.00 2.11
N ALA A 81 -0.35 -20.47 1.73
CA ALA A 81 -0.44 -19.15 1.13
C ALA A 81 -0.52 -18.08 2.24
N THR A 82 0.43 -17.14 2.22
CA THR A 82 0.44 -15.98 3.13
C THR A 82 0.32 -14.67 2.35
N ALA A 83 -0.24 -13.67 3.01
CA ALA A 83 -0.37 -12.30 2.52
C ALA A 83 -0.03 -11.30 3.62
N ASN A 84 0.31 -10.06 3.24
CA ASN A 84 0.59 -8.98 4.19
C ASN A 84 -0.68 -8.42 4.83
N PHE A 85 -1.80 -8.53 4.12
CA PHE A 85 -3.09 -8.09 4.59
C PHE A 85 -4.14 -9.12 4.22
N VAL A 86 -4.93 -9.56 5.21
CA VAL A 86 -6.12 -10.40 5.03
C VAL A 86 -7.29 -9.69 5.67
N TRP A 87 -8.35 -9.48 4.88
CA TRP A 87 -9.51 -8.74 5.29
C TRP A 87 -10.79 -9.46 4.90
N ARG A 88 -11.73 -9.51 5.84
CA ARG A 88 -13.08 -10.01 5.60
C ARG A 88 -14.04 -8.84 5.53
N CYS A 89 -14.67 -8.65 4.38
CA CYS A 89 -15.62 -7.56 4.17
C CYS A 89 -16.73 -7.60 5.22
N GLY A 90 -16.95 -6.49 5.93
CA GLY A 90 -17.97 -6.37 6.96
C GLY A 90 -19.40 -6.62 6.44
N TRP A 91 -19.65 -6.29 5.17
CA TRP A 91 -20.96 -6.43 4.53
C TRP A 91 -21.17 -7.84 3.95
N CYS A 92 -20.42 -8.21 2.90
CA CYS A 92 -20.65 -9.47 2.18
C CYS A 92 -19.91 -10.70 2.75
N LYS A 93 -19.11 -10.50 3.82
CA LYS A 93 -18.34 -11.54 4.52
C LYS A 93 -17.32 -12.31 3.68
N ARG A 94 -17.10 -11.92 2.42
CA ARG A 94 -16.04 -12.49 1.58
C ARG A 94 -14.68 -12.04 2.08
N GLU A 95 -13.74 -12.97 2.04
CA GLU A 95 -12.34 -12.74 2.36
C GLU A 95 -11.60 -12.20 1.15
N SER A 96 -10.63 -11.34 1.39
CA SER A 96 -9.78 -10.71 0.39
C SER A 96 -8.41 -10.51 0.99
N SER A 97 -7.39 -10.39 0.14
CA SER A 97 -6.02 -10.28 0.59
C SER A 97 -5.20 -9.34 -0.28
N ALA A 98 -4.17 -8.73 0.31
CA ALA A 98 -3.17 -7.97 -0.42
C ALA A 98 -1.74 -8.39 0.00
N LYS A 99 -0.82 -8.43 -0.96
CA LYS A 99 0.55 -8.87 -0.75
C LYS A 99 1.53 -7.98 -1.50
N PHE A 100 2.55 -7.47 -0.82
CA PHE A 100 3.63 -6.73 -1.48
C PHE A 100 4.45 -7.67 -2.36
N ASP A 101 4.91 -7.17 -3.51
CA ASP A 101 5.85 -7.90 -4.34
C ASP A 101 7.24 -7.82 -3.69
N GLU A 102 7.78 -8.94 -3.21
CA GLU A 102 9.10 -9.02 -2.57
C GLU A 102 10.24 -8.60 -3.53
N LYS A 103 10.00 -8.65 -4.85
CA LYS A 103 10.96 -8.18 -5.86
C LYS A 103 10.84 -6.69 -6.16
N SER A 104 9.79 -6.02 -5.65
CA SER A 104 9.56 -4.59 -5.80
C SER A 104 9.72 -3.90 -4.44
N PRO A 105 10.93 -3.45 -4.09
CA PRO A 105 11.12 -2.62 -2.89
C PRO A 105 10.33 -1.31 -3.01
N THR A 106 10.23 -0.58 -1.91
CA THR A 106 9.69 0.78 -1.95
C THR A 106 10.67 1.67 -2.71
N ILE A 107 10.16 2.47 -3.62
CA ILE A 107 10.92 3.38 -4.46
C ILE A 107 10.87 4.77 -3.79
N PRO A 108 12.02 5.37 -3.43
CA PRO A 108 12.07 6.74 -2.95
C PRO A 108 11.55 7.73 -4.00
N TYR A 109 10.84 8.76 -3.56
CA TYR A 109 10.40 9.86 -4.41
C TYR A 109 11.55 10.88 -4.58
N SER A 110 12.12 10.91 -5.78
CA SER A 110 13.29 11.74 -6.13
C SER A 110 12.88 13.15 -6.55
N ALA A 111 13.80 14.11 -6.35
CA ALA A 111 13.70 15.47 -6.89
C ALA A 111 13.52 15.51 -8.43
N ASP A 112 13.96 14.50 -9.17
CA ASP A 112 13.73 14.40 -10.62
C ASP A 112 12.24 14.28 -10.98
N ALA A 113 11.43 13.78 -10.05
CA ALA A 113 9.98 13.62 -10.20
C ALA A 113 9.19 14.76 -9.55
N ASN A 114 9.85 15.83 -9.08
CA ASN A 114 9.21 16.89 -8.31
C ASN A 114 7.97 17.48 -9.04
N GLY A 115 6.87 17.64 -8.31
CA GLY A 115 5.58 18.06 -8.87
C GLY A 115 4.92 17.09 -9.86
N GLN A 116 5.42 15.85 -10.01
CA GLN A 116 4.86 14.82 -10.89
C GLN A 116 4.50 13.54 -10.13
N PHE A 117 3.53 12.79 -10.64
CA PHE A 117 3.23 11.47 -10.07
C PHE A 117 4.34 10.46 -10.41
N ALA A 118 4.91 9.85 -9.37
CA ALA A 118 5.92 8.79 -9.49
C ALA A 118 5.58 7.58 -8.62
N PRO A 119 5.97 6.36 -9.05
CA PRO A 119 5.67 5.13 -8.34
C PRO A 119 6.43 5.01 -7.01
N ILE A 120 5.73 4.57 -5.96
CA ILE A 120 6.30 4.31 -4.63
C ILE A 120 6.34 2.82 -4.32
N LEU A 121 5.25 2.11 -4.63
CA LEU A 121 5.17 0.66 -4.37
C LEU A 121 4.18 -0.01 -5.31
N THR A 122 4.34 -1.32 -5.43
CA THR A 122 3.38 -2.20 -6.12
C THR A 122 2.88 -3.26 -5.13
N ILE A 123 1.58 -3.51 -5.17
CA ILE A 123 0.90 -4.47 -4.30
C ILE A 123 -0.05 -5.35 -5.12
N GLU A 124 -0.02 -6.65 -4.86
CA GLU A 124 -0.90 -7.63 -5.48
C GLU A 124 -2.18 -7.78 -4.64
N CYS A 125 -3.33 -7.56 -5.26
CA CYS A 125 -4.64 -7.62 -4.61
C CYS A 125 -5.46 -8.81 -5.12
N ARG A 126 -6.22 -9.43 -4.21
CA ARG A 126 -7.22 -10.47 -4.51
C ARG A 126 -8.52 -10.14 -3.79
N GLY A 127 -9.58 -9.88 -4.54
CA GLY A 127 -10.93 -9.65 -3.99
C GLY A 127 -11.18 -8.23 -3.43
N LEU A 128 -10.15 -7.40 -3.40
CA LEU A 128 -10.21 -5.98 -3.02
C LEU A 128 -9.43 -5.12 -4.02
N GLU A 129 -9.63 -3.81 -3.93
CA GLU A 129 -8.79 -2.77 -4.52
C GLU A 129 -8.53 -1.68 -3.49
N PHE A 130 -7.37 -1.03 -3.55
CA PHE A 130 -7.10 0.17 -2.76
C PHE A 130 -7.54 1.40 -3.56
N VAL A 131 -8.23 2.32 -2.89
CA VAL A 131 -8.86 3.49 -3.53
C VAL A 131 -8.41 4.82 -2.92
N GLY A 132 -7.64 4.78 -1.84
CA GLY A 132 -7.09 5.94 -1.17
C GLY A 132 -5.84 5.58 -0.40
N PHE A 133 -5.02 6.58 -0.13
CA PHE A 133 -3.80 6.47 0.68
C PHE A 133 -3.70 7.68 1.59
N ASP A 134 -3.40 7.42 2.85
CA ASP A 134 -3.13 8.44 3.86
C ASP A 134 -1.63 8.37 4.18
N PRO A 135 -0.86 9.45 3.91
CA PRO A 135 0.58 9.45 4.04
C PRO A 135 1.07 9.59 5.48
N ARG A 136 0.20 9.51 6.50
CA ARG A 136 0.61 9.53 7.90
C ARG A 136 1.72 8.52 8.20
N GLY A 137 2.48 8.81 9.25
CA GLY A 137 3.65 8.05 9.66
C GLY A 137 4.91 8.88 9.50
N ILE A 138 6.04 8.30 9.90
CA ILE A 138 7.34 8.98 9.85
C ILE A 138 8.07 8.59 8.57
N TRP A 139 8.38 9.60 7.77
CA TRP A 139 9.17 9.48 6.56
C TRP A 139 10.61 9.94 6.81
N ARG A 140 11.46 9.76 5.82
CA ARG A 140 12.79 10.33 5.74
C ARG A 140 13.02 10.94 4.37
N CYS A 141 13.89 11.93 4.28
CA CYS A 141 14.43 12.43 3.02
C CYS A 141 15.91 12.78 3.19
N VAL A 142 16.54 13.25 2.11
CA VAL A 142 17.95 13.63 2.07
C VAL A 142 18.07 15.02 1.46
N GLY A 143 18.89 15.89 2.04
CA GLY A 143 19.24 17.20 1.48
C GLY A 143 19.86 17.03 0.09
N LEU A 144 19.30 17.72 -0.90
CA LEU A 144 19.57 17.51 -2.32
C LEU A 144 21.06 17.69 -2.66
N GLU A 145 21.69 18.73 -2.11
CA GLU A 145 23.10 19.04 -2.37
C GLU A 145 24.02 18.55 -1.25
N SER A 146 23.55 18.57 0.00
CA SER A 146 24.35 18.33 1.20
C SER A 146 24.52 16.85 1.57
N GLY A 147 23.61 15.99 1.09
CA GLY A 147 23.48 14.61 1.54
C GLY A 147 23.06 14.47 3.02
N THR A 148 22.58 15.54 3.67
CA THR A 148 22.10 15.50 5.06
C THR A 148 20.83 14.64 5.15
N THR A 149 20.83 13.62 5.99
CA THR A 149 19.64 12.79 6.22
C THR A 149 18.70 13.48 7.20
N PHE A 150 17.43 13.63 6.82
CA PHE A 150 16.34 14.04 7.68
C PHE A 150 15.48 12.81 8.00
N PRO A 151 15.62 12.20 9.20
CA PRO A 151 15.00 10.91 9.52
C PRO A 151 13.56 10.99 10.04
N GLU A 152 13.10 12.19 10.39
CA GLU A 152 11.81 12.42 11.05
C GLU A 152 10.96 13.44 10.27
N VAL A 153 10.51 13.03 9.08
CA VAL A 153 9.62 13.81 8.22
C VAL A 153 8.18 13.39 8.49
N ASP A 154 7.45 14.17 9.29
CA ASP A 154 6.04 13.94 9.59
C ASP A 154 5.16 14.76 8.64
N LEU A 155 4.31 14.09 7.87
CA LEU A 155 3.41 14.68 6.87
C LEU A 155 1.94 14.70 7.34
N SER A 156 1.68 14.51 8.63
CA SER A 156 0.31 14.46 9.17
C SER A 156 -0.46 15.78 9.00
N ASP A 157 0.24 16.91 8.97
CA ASP A 157 -0.34 18.23 8.70
C ASP A 157 -0.34 18.61 7.19
N GLY A 158 0.10 17.69 6.32
CA GLY A 158 0.14 17.87 4.87
C GLY A 158 1.41 18.54 4.33
N GLU A 159 2.28 19.03 5.21
CA GLU A 159 3.59 19.58 4.88
C GLU A 159 4.59 19.32 6.01
N TRP A 160 5.88 19.38 5.65
CA TRP A 160 7.01 19.34 6.57
C TRP A 160 8.05 20.37 6.11
N VAL A 161 8.63 21.09 7.06
CA VAL A 161 9.68 22.09 6.81
C VAL A 161 10.77 21.95 7.87
N ASP A 162 12.01 22.14 7.45
CA ASP A 162 13.20 22.14 8.32
C ASP A 162 14.31 22.99 7.67
N TYR A 163 15.52 22.95 8.20
CA TYR A 163 16.66 23.73 7.73
C TYR A 163 17.92 22.87 7.57
N ASP A 164 18.58 22.96 6.42
CA ASP A 164 19.84 22.26 6.19
C ASP A 164 21.03 23.16 6.55
N GLU A 165 21.64 22.90 7.71
CA GLU A 165 22.78 23.66 8.22
C GLU A 165 24.01 23.64 7.28
N LYS A 166 24.16 22.62 6.43
CA LYS A 166 25.34 22.53 5.56
C LYS A 166 25.24 23.43 4.33
N THR A 167 24.03 23.64 3.82
CA THR A 167 23.77 24.49 2.64
C THR A 167 23.21 25.85 3.02
N GLU A 168 22.83 26.06 4.28
CA GLU A 168 22.17 27.27 4.77
C GLU A 168 20.88 27.59 4.02
N LEU A 169 20.09 26.54 3.71
CA LEU A 169 18.84 26.65 2.94
C LEU A 169 17.68 25.97 3.68
N PRO A 170 16.44 26.48 3.52
CA PRO A 170 15.25 25.76 3.98
C PRO A 170 15.10 24.45 3.19
N VAL A 171 14.56 23.44 3.85
CA VAL A 171 14.20 22.17 3.24
C VAL A 171 12.73 21.87 3.52
N GLY A 172 12.05 21.19 2.60
CA GLY A 172 10.63 20.93 2.80
C GLY A 172 10.01 19.92 1.85
N VAL A 173 8.86 19.40 2.29
CA VAL A 173 7.97 18.52 1.53
C VAL A 173 6.56 19.04 1.72
N SER A 174 5.82 19.30 0.64
CA SER A 174 4.44 19.80 0.73
C SER A 174 3.57 19.27 -0.41
N ALA A 175 2.27 19.61 -0.35
CA ALA A 175 1.28 19.32 -1.38
C ALA A 175 1.25 17.84 -1.81
N ILE A 176 1.32 16.93 -0.83
CA ILE A 176 1.30 15.50 -1.08
C ILE A 176 -0.06 15.05 -1.64
N GLU A 177 -0.02 14.47 -2.84
CA GLU A 177 -1.15 13.84 -3.51
C GLU A 177 -0.82 12.37 -3.79
N SER A 178 -1.85 11.54 -3.93
CA SER A 178 -1.65 10.12 -4.26
C SER A 178 -2.70 9.60 -5.22
N ARG A 179 -2.32 8.57 -5.98
CA ARG A 179 -3.25 7.83 -6.83
C ARG A 179 -2.84 6.38 -6.98
N TRP A 180 -3.82 5.54 -7.31
CA TRP A 180 -3.61 4.14 -7.62
C TRP A 180 -3.74 3.92 -9.13
N ARG A 181 -2.78 3.21 -9.74
CA ARG A 181 -2.84 2.74 -11.14
C ARG A 181 -2.79 1.22 -11.20
N ARG A 182 -3.39 0.63 -12.24
CA ARG A 182 -3.16 -0.79 -12.55
C ARG A 182 -1.75 -0.94 -13.12
N ALA A 183 -1.00 -1.91 -12.60
CA ALA A 183 0.36 -2.26 -13.01
C ALA A 183 0.39 -3.50 -13.88
#